data_AF-A0A392N3V6-F1
#
_entry.id   AF-A0A392N3V6-F1
#
_cell.length_a   1.000
_cell.length_b   1.000
_cell.length_c   1.000
_cell.angle_alpha   90.00
_cell.angle_beta   90.00
_cell.angle_gamma   90.00
#
_symmetry.space_group_name_H-M   'P 1'
#
loop_
_entity.id
_entity.type
_entity.pdbx_description
1 polymer ?
#
loop_
_entity_poly.entity_id
_entity_poly.type
_entity_poly.pdbx_seq_one_letter_code
_entity_poly.pdbx_strand_id
1 'polypeptide(L)'
;MGEGDLPFPSLVDNLRPKATYFRSLGVDVGALLFRCPEIIGLSIEANIKPVTEFLLERGYTLEEIGTMITRYGTLYTVSLTENIMPKWDYFMTMDYPKSEL
;
A
#
# COMPACT_ATOMS: atom_id res chain seq x y z
N MET A 1 17.05 10.77 -24.66
CA MET A 1 16.78 9.32 -24.78
C MET A 1 15.30 9.20 -25.02
N GLY A 2 14.89 9.01 -26.29
CA GLY A 2 13.48 9.03 -26.66
C GLY A 2 12.76 7.83 -26.05
N GLU A 3 11.52 8.03 -25.63
CA GLU A 3 10.59 6.97 -25.26
C GLU A 3 10.35 6.09 -26.48
N GLY A 4 11.27 5.16 -26.76
CA GLY A 4 11.03 4.07 -27.69
C GLY A 4 9.94 3.19 -27.10
N ASP A 5 8.96 2.82 -27.93
CA ASP A 5 7.79 2.03 -27.55
C ASP A 5 8.16 0.90 -26.60
N LEU A 6 7.75 1.07 -25.33
CA LEU A 6 7.99 0.06 -24.31
C LEU A 6 7.27 -1.23 -24.73
N PRO A 7 7.91 -2.40 -24.58
CA PRO A 7 7.23 -3.65 -24.84
C PRO A 7 6.03 -3.75 -23.88
N PHE A 8 4.84 -3.99 -24.45
CA PHE A 8 3.55 -4.09 -23.75
C PHE A 8 3.01 -2.76 -23.18
N PRO A 9 2.50 -1.84 -24.03
CA PRO A 9 1.94 -0.55 -23.61
C PRO A 9 0.86 -0.68 -22.54
N SER A 10 -0.06 -1.65 -22.69
CA SER A 10 -1.12 -1.90 -21.71
C SER A 10 -0.61 -2.36 -20.34
N LEU A 11 0.53 -3.04 -20.28
CA LEU A 11 1.16 -3.41 -19.01
C LEU A 11 1.76 -2.17 -18.34
N VAL A 12 2.44 -1.34 -19.12
CA VAL A 12 3.04 -0.08 -18.64
C VAL A 12 1.96 0.86 -18.12
N ASP A 13 0.85 0.98 -18.82
CA ASP A 13 -0.28 1.84 -18.44
C ASP A 13 -0.93 1.39 -17.12
N ASN A 14 -0.84 0.11 -16.78
CA ASN A 14 -1.33 -0.42 -15.51
C ASN A 14 -0.31 -0.31 -14.37
N LEU A 15 0.98 -0.50 -14.66
CA LEU A 15 2.04 -0.49 -13.64
C LEU A 15 2.51 0.92 -13.27
N ARG A 16 2.52 1.85 -14.24
CA ARG A 16 2.98 3.23 -14.02
C ARG A 16 2.14 3.95 -12.95
N PRO A 17 0.80 3.94 -12.96
CA PRO A 17 0.01 4.55 -11.89
C PRO A 17 0.31 3.97 -10.50
N LYS A 18 0.51 2.65 -10.41
CA LYS A 18 0.83 1.96 -9.14
C LYS A 18 2.20 2.37 -8.62
N ALA A 19 3.20 2.38 -9.51
CA ALA A 19 4.55 2.82 -9.17
C ALA A 19 4.56 4.29 -8.73
N THR A 20 3.84 5.17 -9.44
CA THR A 20 3.68 6.58 -9.05
C THR A 20 3.02 6.72 -7.67
N TYR A 21 1.95 5.95 -7.41
CA TYR A 21 1.25 5.96 -6.14
C TYR A 21 2.19 5.57 -4.99
N PHE A 22 2.87 4.42 -5.08
CA PHE A 22 3.80 3.98 -4.04
C PHE A 22 4.97 4.95 -3.84
N ARG A 23 5.51 5.53 -4.92
CA ARG A 23 6.54 6.58 -4.79
C ARG A 23 6.04 7.82 -4.07
N SER A 24 4.77 8.21 -4.25
CA SER A 24 4.18 9.32 -3.50
C SER A 24 4.05 9.06 -1.99
N LEU A 25 4.09 7.79 -1.59
CA LEU A 25 4.19 7.36 -0.20
C LEU A 25 5.63 7.21 0.30
N GLY A 26 6.63 7.61 -0.50
CA GLY A 26 8.05 7.48 -0.14
C GLY A 26 8.60 6.05 -0.24
N VAL A 27 7.91 5.16 -0.97
CA VAL A 27 8.24 3.73 -0.99
C VAL A 27 9.23 3.40 -2.10
N ASP A 28 10.22 2.58 -1.76
CA ASP A 28 11.05 1.90 -2.75
C ASP A 28 10.22 0.79 -3.43
N VAL A 29 9.71 1.12 -4.62
CA VAL A 29 8.91 0.19 -5.43
C VAL A 29 9.67 -1.09 -5.76
N GLY A 30 10.99 -1.03 -5.98
CA GLY A 30 11.78 -2.22 -6.27
C GLY A 30 11.83 -3.18 -5.08
N ALA A 31 12.08 -2.64 -3.88
CA ALA A 31 12.06 -3.40 -2.64
C ALA A 31 10.67 -3.98 -2.31
N LEU A 32 9.61 -3.19 -2.54
CA LEU A 32 8.22 -3.61 -2.34
C LEU A 32 7.88 -4.78 -3.28
N LEU A 33 8.20 -4.67 -4.57
CA LEU A 33 7.93 -5.72 -5.56
C LEU A 33 8.72 -7.01 -5.31
N PHE A 34 9.94 -6.89 -4.79
CA PHE A 34 10.74 -8.06 -4.41
C PHE A 34 10.11 -8.83 -3.24
N ARG A 35 9.49 -8.12 -2.30
CA ARG A 35 8.88 -8.72 -1.09
C ARG A 35 7.43 -9.16 -1.28
N CYS A 36 6.67 -8.42 -2.07
CA CYS A 36 5.22 -8.58 -2.25
C CYS A 36 4.87 -8.37 -3.74
N PRO A 37 5.28 -9.28 -4.64
CA PRO A 37 5.03 -9.14 -6.07
C PRO A 37 3.53 -9.10 -6.40
N GLU A 38 2.67 -9.74 -5.61
CA GLU A 38 1.23 -9.79 -5.81
C GLU A 38 0.56 -8.40 -5.75
N ILE A 39 1.22 -7.41 -5.14
CA ILE A 39 0.69 -6.06 -4.99
C ILE A 39 0.42 -5.39 -6.35
N ILE A 40 1.11 -5.81 -7.42
CA ILE A 40 0.87 -5.29 -8.78
C ILE A 40 -0.48 -5.72 -9.35
N GLY A 41 -1.08 -6.79 -8.83
CA GLY A 41 -2.41 -7.25 -9.23
C GLY A 41 -3.54 -6.43 -8.62
N LEU A 42 -3.27 -5.67 -7.56
CA LEU A 42 -4.30 -5.00 -6.76
C LEU A 42 -4.78 -3.68 -7.38
N SER A 43 -6.07 -3.39 -7.30
CA SER A 43 -6.61 -2.10 -7.74
C SER A 43 -6.17 -0.98 -6.78
N ILE A 44 -5.76 0.16 -7.33
CA ILE A 44 -5.45 1.33 -6.50
C ILE A 44 -6.71 1.76 -5.75
N GLU A 45 -7.81 1.99 -6.46
CA GLU A 45 -9.04 2.52 -5.87
C GLU A 45 -9.77 1.49 -5.00
N ALA A 46 -9.70 0.19 -5.32
CA ALA A 46 -10.45 -0.82 -4.57
C ALA A 46 -9.66 -1.49 -3.43
N ASN A 47 -8.32 -1.44 -3.45
CA ASN A 47 -7.49 -2.14 -2.46
C ASN A 47 -6.48 -1.21 -1.78
N ILE A 48 -5.63 -0.53 -2.56
CA ILE A 48 -4.46 0.17 -2.00
C ILE A 48 -4.86 1.49 -1.32
N LYS A 49 -5.66 2.31 -1.98
CA LYS A 49 -6.06 3.63 -1.49
C LYS A 49 -6.95 3.55 -0.23
N PRO A 50 -7.95 2.66 -0.15
CA PRO A 50 -8.77 2.54 1.06
C PRO A 50 -7.95 2.21 2.32
N VAL A 51 -6.96 1.32 2.23
CA VAL A 51 -6.09 1.00 3.37
C VAL A 51 -5.18 2.17 3.73
N THR A 52 -4.71 2.93 2.74
CA THR A 52 -3.90 4.13 2.97
C THR A 52 -4.71 5.22 3.67
N GLU A 53 -5.93 5.48 3.20
CA GLU A 53 -6.85 6.43 3.81
C GLU A 53 -7.23 6.02 5.24
N PHE A 54 -7.50 4.73 5.47
CA PHE A 54 -7.75 4.18 6.80
C PHE A 54 -6.62 4.51 7.79
N LEU A 55 -5.35 4.36 7.38
CA LEU A 55 -4.18 4.68 8.22
C LEU A 55 -4.01 6.20 8.40
N LEU A 56 -4.22 7.00 7.35
CA LEU A 56 -4.18 8.46 7.44
C LEU A 56 -5.22 9.00 8.43
N GLU A 57 -6.45 8.49 8.40
CA GLU A 57 -7.53 8.84 9.33
C GLU A 57 -7.19 8.51 10.79
N ARG A 58 -6.32 7.52 11.02
CA ARG A 58 -5.78 7.14 12.33
C ARG A 58 -4.51 7.91 12.70
N GLY A 59 -4.16 8.91 11.90
CA GLY A 59 -3.10 9.87 12.18
C GLY A 59 -1.70 9.35 11.88
N TYR A 60 -1.54 8.29 11.08
CA TYR A 60 -0.23 7.95 10.52
C TYR A 60 0.13 8.94 9.42
N THR A 61 1.41 9.26 9.33
CA THR A 61 1.97 10.07 8.25
C THR A 61 2.18 9.22 7.01
N LEU A 62 2.29 9.87 5.84
CA LEU A 62 2.64 9.17 4.59
C LEU A 62 3.98 8.43 4.70
N GLU A 63 4.94 8.98 5.45
CA GLU A 63 6.26 8.37 5.69
C GLU A 63 6.16 7.10 6.56
N GLU A 64 5.35 7.14 7.62
CA GLU A 64 5.08 5.96 8.45
C GLU A 64 4.38 4.87 7.63
N ILE A 65 3.36 5.23 6.84
CA ILE A 65 2.67 4.30 5.95
C ILE A 65 3.64 3.72 4.92
N GLY A 66 4.47 4.54 4.30
CA GLY A 66 5.52 4.10 3.38
C GLY A 66 6.46 3.08 4.01
N THR A 67 6.88 3.33 5.25
CA THR A 67 7.71 2.42 6.04
C THR A 67 6.99 1.10 6.34
N MET A 68 5.72 1.17 6.76
CA MET A 68 4.90 -0.02 7.04
C MET A 68 4.79 -0.91 5.81
N ILE A 69 4.44 -0.34 4.65
CA ILE A 69 4.18 -1.14 3.45
C ILE A 69 5.47 -1.69 2.82
N THR A 70 6.58 -0.97 2.96
CA THR A 70 7.90 -1.45 2.50
C THR A 70 8.32 -2.70 3.29
N ARG A 71 7.97 -2.75 4.58
CA ARG A 71 8.25 -3.89 5.45
C ARG A 71 7.22 -5.00 5.32
N TYR A 72 5.95 -4.65 5.15
CA TYR A 72 4.79 -5.54 5.19
C TYR A 72 3.77 -5.20 4.09
N GLY A 73 4.14 -5.43 2.82
CA GLY A 73 3.27 -5.17 1.68
C GLY A 73 1.93 -5.94 1.70
N THR A 74 1.86 -7.02 2.48
CA THR A 74 0.64 -7.81 2.71
C THR A 74 -0.49 -7.02 3.38
N LEU A 75 -0.20 -5.86 3.98
CA LEU A 75 -1.25 -4.96 4.49
C LEU A 75 -2.25 -4.55 3.41
N TYR A 76 -1.83 -4.48 2.14
CA TYR A 76 -2.76 -4.18 1.04
C TYR A 76 -3.45 -5.40 0.44
N THR A 77 -2.97 -6.61 0.71
CA THR A 77 -3.46 -7.84 0.07
C THR A 77 -4.62 -8.49 0.82
N VAL A 78 -4.80 -8.13 2.09
CA VAL A 78 -5.95 -8.57 2.91
C VAL A 78 -7.11 -7.58 2.84
N SER A 79 -8.32 -8.06 3.11
CA SER A 79 -9.51 -7.20 3.11
C SER A 79 -9.43 -6.12 4.19
N LEU A 80 -9.66 -4.87 3.82
CA LEU A 80 -9.76 -3.78 4.78
C LEU A 80 -10.93 -4.02 5.77
N THR A 81 -12.13 -4.31 5.24
CA THR A 81 -13.35 -4.41 6.05
C THR A 81 -13.44 -5.73 6.82
N GLU A 82 -13.00 -6.83 6.22
CA GLU A 82 -13.12 -8.18 6.83
C GLU A 82 -11.89 -8.58 7.64
N ASN A 83 -10.77 -7.84 7.56
CA ASN A 83 -9.52 -8.22 8.23
C ASN A 83 -8.91 -7.09 9.05
N ILE A 84 -8.57 -5.96 8.42
CA ILE A 84 -7.79 -4.90 9.08
C ILE A 84 -8.64 -4.16 10.11
N MET A 85 -9.82 -3.68 9.72
CA MET A 85 -10.69 -2.92 10.62
C MET A 85 -11.09 -3.73 11.87
N PRO A 86 -11.57 -4.99 11.77
CA PRO A 86 -11.96 -5.74 12.96
C PRO A 86 -10.80 -6.01 13.91
N LYS A 87 -9.59 -6.24 13.38
CA LYS A 87 -8.38 -6.43 14.21
C LYS A 87 -7.95 -5.13 14.87
N TRP A 88 -7.97 -4.03 14.13
CA TRP A 88 -7.68 -2.71 14.65
C TRP A 88 -8.61 -2.37 15.82
N ASP A 89 -9.91 -2.51 15.61
CA ASP A 89 -10.93 -2.22 16.62
C ASP A 89 -10.74 -3.11 17.85
N TYR A 90 -10.47 -4.40 17.65
CA TYR A 90 -10.14 -5.31 18.75
C TYR A 90 -8.95 -4.82 19.58
N PHE A 91 -7.83 -4.46 18.94
CA PHE A 91 -6.65 -3.97 19.70
C PHE A 91 -6.92 -2.63 20.39
N MET A 92 -7.74 -1.76 19.82
CA MET A 92 -8.14 -0.53 20.50
C MET A 92 -8.96 -0.78 21.77
N THR A 93 -9.76 -1.86 21.82
CA THR A 93 -10.45 -2.27 23.07
C THR A 93 -9.51 -2.81 24.15
N MET A 94 -8.26 -3.14 23.79
CA MET A 94 -7.23 -3.59 24.74
C MET A 94 -6.32 -2.45 25.21
N ASP A 95 -6.67 -1.19 24.92
CA ASP A 95 -5.92 0.02 25.30
C ASP A 95 -4.48 0.07 24.77
N TYR A 96 -4.19 -0.59 23.63
CA TYR A 96 -2.90 -0.43 22.97
C TYR A 96 -2.72 1.02 22.51
N PRO A 97 -1.56 1.65 22.78
CA PRO A 97 -1.28 2.95 22.20
C PRO A 97 -1.13 2.81 20.69
N LYS A 98 -1.53 3.83 19.94
CA LYS A 98 -1.37 3.89 18.48
C LYS A 98 0.06 3.53 18.02
N SER A 99 1.08 3.91 18.79
CA SER A 99 2.49 3.60 18.45
C SER A 99 2.84 2.11 18.46
N GLU A 100 1.99 1.28 19.06
CA GLU A 100 2.13 -0.18 19.10
C GLU A 100 1.25 -0.88 18.06
N LEU A 101 0.42 -0.13 17.32
CA LEU A 101 -0.33 -0.60 16.16
C LEU A 101 0.32 -0.15 14.86
#